data_AF-A0AAD7GXE0-F1
#
_entry.id   AF-A0AAD7GXE0-F1
#
_cell.length_a   1.000
_cell.length_b   1.000
_cell.length_c   1.000
_cell.angle_alpha   90.00
_cell.angle_beta   90.00
_cell.angle_gamma   90.00
#
_symmetry.space_group_name_H-M   'P 1'
#
loop_
_entity.id
_entity.type
_entity.pdbx_description
1 polymer ?
#
loop_
_entity_poly.entity_id
_entity_poly.type
_entity_poly.pdbx_seq_one_letter_code
_entity_poly.pdbx_strand_id
1 'polypeptide(L)'
;MNEVIKRPSSPATAIPPLAHTNSTDVPNNPVLQPSSEASGLQKSLDALEAQTQSLRQALLAKNQECKATGATCGRHFKGLATLPLPITPAKVVLFLNYEMTRPQKRKLSDGSESTSTCGHEHAKQVVSALEQYRSNHAHEYRGVPEAQVNLRSDSRIRLLESSFKANEPEYQEGSCPQSCWNASWF
;
A
#
# COMPACT_ATOMS: atom_id res chain seq x y z
N MET A 1 34.90 -7.18 -33.31
CA MET A 1 34.09 -6.35 -34.23
C MET A 1 32.86 -5.94 -33.44
N ASN A 2 32.86 -4.72 -32.91
CA ASN A 2 31.88 -4.27 -31.93
C ASN A 2 30.81 -3.46 -32.64
N GLU A 3 29.58 -3.99 -32.72
CA GLU A 3 28.45 -3.25 -33.29
C GLU A 3 27.90 -2.25 -32.27
N VAL A 4 27.95 -0.97 -32.64
CA VAL A 4 27.39 0.16 -31.90
C VAL A 4 25.91 0.30 -32.29
N ILE A 5 25.01 -0.13 -31.41
CA ILE A 5 23.57 0.00 -31.61
C ILE A 5 23.15 1.46 -31.35
N LYS A 6 22.88 2.18 -32.45
CA LYS A 6 22.42 3.58 -32.48
C LYS A 6 20.92 3.62 -32.16
N ARG A 7 20.53 4.22 -31.02
CA ARG A 7 19.11 4.40 -30.66
C ARG A 7 18.46 5.52 -31.50
N PRO A 8 17.23 5.33 -32.02
CA PRO A 8 16.48 6.40 -32.66
C PRO A 8 15.90 7.37 -31.63
N SER A 9 16.07 8.67 -31.89
CA SER A 9 15.48 9.79 -31.15
C SER A 9 14.03 9.99 -31.55
N SER A 10 13.11 10.00 -30.57
CA SER A 10 11.70 10.32 -30.80
C SER A 10 11.48 11.82 -31.06
N PRO A 11 10.56 12.21 -31.96
CA PRO A 11 10.25 13.61 -32.24
C PRO A 11 9.39 14.23 -31.13
N ALA A 12 9.72 15.47 -30.78
CA ALA A 12 8.97 16.30 -29.84
C ALA A 12 7.67 16.81 -30.48
N THR A 13 6.53 16.47 -29.89
CA THR A 13 5.23 17.04 -30.26
C THR A 13 5.09 18.42 -29.64
N ALA A 14 5.22 19.45 -30.47
CA ALA A 14 4.95 20.84 -30.11
C ALA A 14 3.44 21.04 -29.90
N ILE A 15 3.05 21.47 -28.70
CA ILE A 15 1.68 21.88 -28.37
C ILE A 15 1.53 23.35 -28.78
N PRO A 16 0.57 23.71 -29.65
CA PRO A 16 0.36 25.11 -30.03
C PRO A 16 -0.33 25.90 -28.89
N PRO A 17 -0.03 27.20 -28.74
CA PRO A 17 -0.65 28.06 -27.73
C PRO A 17 -2.08 28.43 -28.12
N LEU A 18 -3.02 28.27 -27.19
CA LEU A 18 -4.40 28.73 -27.33
C LEU A 18 -4.43 30.26 -27.22
N ALA A 19 -4.89 30.89 -28.30
CA ALA A 19 -5.12 32.32 -28.37
C ALA A 19 -6.31 32.71 -27.46
N HIS A 20 -6.06 33.61 -26.51
CA HIS A 20 -7.10 34.32 -25.78
C HIS A 20 -7.59 35.48 -26.64
N THR A 21 -8.81 35.37 -27.19
CA THR A 21 -9.52 36.51 -27.76
C THR A 21 -10.42 37.11 -26.69
N ASN A 22 -9.97 38.22 -26.11
CA ASN A 22 -10.84 39.19 -25.46
C ASN A 22 -11.68 39.86 -26.56
N SER A 23 -13.01 39.77 -26.52
CA SER A 23 -13.88 40.84 -27.00
C SER A 23 -15.36 40.52 -26.74
N THR A 24 -16.10 41.59 -26.51
CA THR A 24 -17.50 41.79 -26.90
C THR A 24 -18.53 41.68 -25.77
N ASP A 25 -18.79 42.88 -25.25
CA ASP A 25 -20.09 43.48 -24.99
C ASP A 25 -21.16 42.65 -24.28
N VAL A 26 -21.51 43.19 -23.11
CA VAL A 26 -22.70 42.87 -22.32
C VAL A 26 -23.91 43.57 -22.95
N PRO A 27 -24.91 42.86 -23.50
CA PRO A 27 -26.25 43.37 -23.57
C PRO A 27 -26.99 43.05 -22.27
N ASN A 28 -27.53 44.10 -21.69
CA ASN A 28 -28.42 44.12 -20.54
C ASN A 28 -29.59 43.14 -20.77
N ASN A 29 -29.61 42.01 -20.06
CA ASN A 29 -30.61 40.97 -20.22
C ASN A 29 -31.75 41.21 -19.21
N PRO A 30 -33.04 41.23 -19.63
CA PRO A 30 -34.15 41.43 -18.72
C PRO A 30 -34.18 40.34 -17.64
N VAL A 31 -34.42 40.77 -16.40
CA VAL A 31 -34.67 39.94 -15.22
C VAL A 31 -35.82 38.97 -15.53
N LEU A 32 -35.46 37.75 -15.91
CA LEU A 32 -36.38 36.62 -16.04
C LEU A 32 -36.69 36.10 -14.64
N GLN A 33 -37.97 36.19 -14.26
CA GLN A 33 -38.50 35.58 -13.05
C GLN A 33 -38.23 34.06 -13.07
N PRO A 34 -37.86 33.45 -11.94
CA PRO A 34 -37.59 32.02 -11.87
C PRO A 34 -38.89 31.24 -12.09
N SER A 35 -38.98 30.57 -13.24
CA SER A 35 -39.99 29.53 -13.47
C SER A 35 -39.80 28.40 -12.47
N SER A 36 -40.90 27.86 -11.97
CA SER A 36 -40.98 26.84 -10.91
C SER A 36 -40.22 25.53 -11.19
N GLU A 37 -39.74 25.33 -12.43
CA GLU A 37 -38.92 24.19 -12.85
C GLU A 37 -37.47 24.26 -12.34
N ALA A 38 -36.96 25.45 -12.01
CA ALA A 38 -35.60 25.64 -11.47
C ALA A 38 -35.38 24.94 -10.11
N SER A 39 -36.46 24.73 -9.35
CA SER A 39 -36.40 24.06 -8.05
C SER A 39 -36.07 22.57 -8.13
N GLY A 40 -36.41 21.90 -9.24
CA GLY A 40 -36.10 20.49 -9.44
C GLY A 40 -34.62 20.26 -9.76
N LEU A 41 -34.06 21.13 -10.61
CA LEU A 41 -32.65 21.07 -11.00
C LEU A 41 -31.70 21.47 -9.87
N GLN A 42 -32.09 22.43 -9.03
CA GLN A 42 -31.27 22.79 -7.87
C GLN A 42 -31.17 21.63 -6.88
N LYS A 43 -32.28 20.91 -6.63
CA LYS A 43 -32.28 19.74 -5.75
C LYS A 43 -31.42 18.60 -6.27
N SER A 44 -31.38 18.38 -7.59
CA SER A 44 -30.52 17.34 -8.16
C SER A 44 -29.04 17.73 -8.11
N LEU A 45 -28.71 19.01 -8.28
CA LEU A 45 -27.36 19.54 -8.10
C LEU A 45 -26.87 19.33 -6.65
N ASP A 46 -27.68 19.73 -5.68
CA ASP A 46 -27.36 19.62 -4.25
C ASP A 46 -27.19 18.15 -3.83
N ALA A 47 -28.02 17.25 -4.36
CA ALA A 47 -27.92 15.80 -4.11
C ALA A 47 -26.63 15.21 -4.69
N LEU A 48 -26.21 15.64 -5.88
CA LEU A 48 -24.98 15.18 -6.52
C LEU A 48 -23.73 15.69 -5.78
N GLU A 49 -23.78 16.94 -5.30
CA GLU A 49 -22.71 17.49 -4.48
C GLU A 49 -22.58 16.74 -3.15
N ALA A 50 -23.69 16.43 -2.47
CA ALA A 50 -23.69 15.62 -1.26
C ALA A 50 -23.09 14.22 -1.50
N GLN A 51 -23.44 13.58 -2.62
CA GLN A 51 -22.88 12.28 -3.00
C GLN A 51 -21.36 12.37 -3.23
N THR A 52 -20.91 13.43 -3.89
CA THR A 52 -19.48 13.68 -4.16
C THR A 52 -18.70 13.92 -2.87
N GLN A 53 -19.25 14.71 -1.94
CA GLN A 53 -18.64 14.97 -0.65
C GLN A 53 -18.54 13.70 0.20
N SER A 54 -19.59 12.88 0.22
CA SER A 54 -19.60 11.57 0.89
C SER A 54 -18.50 10.64 0.33
N LEU A 55 -18.35 10.58 -0.99
CA LEU A 55 -17.31 9.76 -1.63
C LEU A 55 -15.90 10.24 -1.28
N ARG A 56 -15.67 11.57 -1.26
CA ARG A 56 -14.38 12.14 -0.82
C ARG A 56 -14.07 11.79 0.64
N GLN A 57 -15.04 11.88 1.54
CA GLN A 57 -14.85 11.51 2.94
C GLN A 57 -14.54 10.01 3.09
N ALA A 58 -15.25 9.13 2.36
CA ALA A 58 -14.99 7.69 2.37
C ALA A 58 -13.59 7.32 1.84
N LEU A 59 -13.10 8.00 0.81
CA LEU A 59 -11.74 7.80 0.29
C LEU A 59 -10.66 8.28 1.28
N LEU A 60 -10.93 9.37 2.01
CA LEU A 60 -10.01 9.85 3.06
C LEU A 60 -9.96 8.87 4.24
N ALA A 61 -11.11 8.35 4.68
CA ALA A 61 -11.18 7.32 5.73
C ALA A 61 -10.41 6.05 5.32
N LYS A 62 -10.63 5.53 4.11
CA LYS A 62 -9.88 4.37 3.58
C LYS A 62 -8.37 4.62 3.48
N ASN A 63 -7.95 5.83 3.09
CA ASN A 63 -6.53 6.17 3.07
C ASN A 63 -5.92 6.28 4.48
N GLN A 64 -6.68 6.70 5.48
CA GLN A 64 -6.23 6.73 6.88
C GLN A 64 -6.09 5.31 7.45
N GLU A 65 -6.99 4.37 7.12
CA GLU A 65 -6.82 2.94 7.43
C GLU A 65 -5.53 2.37 6.82
N CYS A 66 -5.20 2.74 5.58
CA CYS A 66 -3.95 2.33 4.94
C CYS A 66 -2.69 2.95 5.55
N LYS A 67 -2.75 4.16 6.12
CA LYS A 67 -1.60 4.81 6.76
C LYS A 67 -1.12 4.09 8.02
N ALA A 68 -2.00 3.40 8.75
CA ALA A 68 -1.59 2.53 9.85
C ALA A 68 -0.75 1.32 9.38
N THR A 69 -0.92 0.89 8.12
CA THR A 69 -0.21 -0.25 7.50
C THR A 69 1.07 0.18 6.78
N GLY A 70 1.17 1.44 6.32
CA GLY A 70 2.39 1.97 5.68
C GLY A 70 3.59 2.13 6.63
N ALA A 71 3.33 2.43 7.91
CA ALA A 71 4.37 2.60 8.93
C ALA A 71 5.02 1.27 9.37
N THR A 72 4.39 0.12 9.14
CA THR A 72 5.03 -1.19 9.32
C THR A 72 5.92 -1.52 8.13
N CYS A 73 5.47 -1.30 6.88
CA CYS A 73 6.28 -1.54 5.67
C CYS A 73 7.68 -0.90 5.73
N GLY A 74 7.78 0.36 6.18
CA GLY A 74 9.08 1.05 6.29
C GLY A 74 10.05 0.44 7.31
N ARG A 75 9.55 -0.26 8.33
CA ARG A 75 10.39 -0.95 9.34
C ARG A 75 10.93 -2.29 8.85
N HIS A 76 10.17 -3.03 8.05
CA HIS A 76 10.64 -4.30 7.46
C HIS A 76 11.72 -4.09 6.39
N PHE A 77 11.70 -2.96 5.69
CA PHE A 77 12.67 -2.69 4.62
C PHE A 77 14.11 -2.47 5.10
N LYS A 78 14.33 -2.05 6.36
CA LYS A 78 15.71 -1.89 6.89
C LYS A 78 16.50 -3.20 6.94
N GLY A 79 15.84 -4.35 7.12
CA GLY A 79 16.47 -5.67 7.02
C GLY A 79 16.62 -6.18 5.59
N LEU A 80 15.79 -5.70 4.67
CA LEU A 80 15.74 -6.11 3.26
C LEU A 80 16.64 -5.26 2.34
N ALA A 81 17.20 -4.15 2.84
CA ALA A 81 18.10 -3.27 2.10
C ALA A 81 19.37 -3.98 1.56
N THR A 82 19.65 -5.19 2.03
CA THR A 82 20.76 -6.04 1.58
C THR A 82 20.36 -7.14 0.61
N LEU A 83 19.07 -7.37 0.32
CA LEU A 83 18.70 -8.37 -0.69
C LEU A 83 19.08 -7.85 -2.08
N PRO A 84 19.94 -8.55 -2.83
CA PRO A 84 20.29 -8.13 -4.17
C PRO A 84 19.05 -8.20 -5.06
N LEU A 85 18.77 -7.14 -5.81
CA LEU A 85 17.69 -7.11 -6.81
C LEU A 85 18.04 -8.01 -8.01
N PRO A 86 17.06 -8.59 -8.72
CA PRO A 86 15.63 -8.59 -8.41
C PRO A 86 15.27 -9.52 -7.25
N ILE A 87 14.11 -9.24 -6.64
CA ILE A 87 13.51 -10.07 -5.59
C ILE A 87 12.90 -11.32 -6.24
N THR A 88 13.54 -12.47 -6.05
CA THR A 88 13.08 -13.77 -6.55
C THR A 88 12.52 -14.63 -5.41
N PRO A 89 11.60 -15.58 -5.69
CA PRO A 89 11.04 -16.45 -4.66
C PRO A 89 12.10 -17.18 -3.82
N ALA A 90 13.19 -17.64 -4.46
CA ALA A 90 14.28 -18.32 -3.76
C ALA A 90 14.96 -17.43 -2.69
N LYS A 91 15.18 -16.15 -3.00
CA LYS A 91 15.75 -15.19 -2.04
C LYS A 91 14.80 -14.93 -0.87
N VAL A 92 13.49 -14.86 -1.14
CA VAL A 92 12.47 -14.68 -0.10
C VAL A 92 12.41 -15.89 0.83
N VAL A 93 12.50 -17.12 0.30
CA VAL A 93 12.57 -18.34 1.11
C VAL A 93 13.79 -18.31 2.04
N LEU A 94 14.96 -17.93 1.53
CA LEU A 94 16.17 -17.83 2.34
C LEU A 94 16.03 -16.78 3.45
N PHE A 95 15.46 -15.62 3.12
CA PHE A 95 15.18 -14.56 4.09
C PHE A 95 14.21 -15.01 5.18
N LEU A 96 13.10 -15.66 4.81
CA LEU A 96 12.11 -16.14 5.77
C LEU A 96 12.69 -17.21 6.71
N ASN A 97 13.47 -18.16 6.19
CA ASN A 97 14.16 -19.17 7.00
C ASN A 97 15.14 -18.53 7.99
N TYR A 98 15.86 -17.50 7.57
CA TYR A 98 16.74 -16.75 8.45
C TYR A 98 15.94 -16.03 9.55
N GLU A 99 14.84 -15.37 9.20
CA GLU A 99 13.97 -14.70 10.18
C GLU A 99 13.28 -15.67 11.17
N MET A 100 13.03 -16.93 10.77
CA MET A 100 12.52 -17.97 11.69
C MET A 100 13.50 -18.32 12.80
N THR A 101 14.79 -18.39 12.47
CA THR A 101 15.84 -18.86 13.38
C THR A 101 16.49 -17.73 14.17
N ARG A 102 16.27 -16.48 13.74
CA ARG A 102 16.87 -15.31 14.37
C ARG A 102 16.14 -14.94 15.67
N PRO A 103 16.84 -14.83 16.81
CA PRO A 103 16.24 -14.30 18.03
C PRO A 103 15.91 -12.82 17.84
N GLN A 104 14.63 -12.46 17.85
CA GLN A 104 14.23 -11.06 17.88
C GLN A 104 14.27 -10.57 19.32
N LYS A 105 15.25 -9.72 19.63
CA LYS A 105 15.30 -9.00 20.90
C LYS A 105 14.23 -7.91 20.88
N ARG A 106 13.17 -8.09 21.66
CA ARG A 106 12.21 -7.03 21.95
C ARG A 106 12.45 -6.55 23.37
N LYS A 107 12.71 -5.25 23.52
CA LYS A 107 12.66 -4.61 24.83
C LYS A 107 11.19 -4.45 25.18
N LEU A 108 10.75 -5.16 26.20
CA LEU A 108 9.44 -4.88 26.80
C LEU A 108 9.52 -3.54 27.54
N SER A 109 8.35 -2.95 27.80
CA SER A 109 8.23 -1.69 28.51
C SER A 109 8.77 -1.74 29.95
N ASP A 110 8.85 -2.93 30.53
CA ASP A 110 9.43 -3.21 31.85
C ASP A 110 10.98 -3.30 31.83
N GLY A 111 11.61 -3.15 30.66
CA GLY A 111 13.04 -3.32 30.48
C GLY A 111 13.50 -4.78 30.35
N SER A 112 12.58 -5.75 30.39
CA SER A 112 12.86 -7.16 30.19
C SER A 112 13.10 -7.47 28.70
N GLU A 113 14.07 -8.35 28.42
CA GLU A 113 14.33 -8.83 27.06
C GLU A 113 13.43 -10.04 26.78
N SER A 114 12.43 -9.90 25.91
CA SER A 114 11.71 -11.05 25.36
C SER A 114 12.40 -11.51 24.08
N THR A 115 12.69 -12.81 24.02
CA THR A 115 13.15 -13.52 22.83
C THR A 115 11.96 -14.23 22.18
N SER A 116 11.08 -13.45 21.56
CA SER A 116 10.02 -14.02 20.72
C SER A 116 10.55 -14.24 19.30
N THR A 117 10.12 -15.33 18.67
CA THR A 117 10.37 -15.59 17.25
C THR A 117 9.47 -14.69 16.39
N CYS A 118 9.83 -14.56 15.10
CA CYS A 118 8.98 -13.92 14.11
C CYS A 118 7.61 -14.64 14.04
N GLY A 119 6.52 -13.89 14.23
CA GLY A 119 5.17 -14.45 14.21
C GLY A 119 4.62 -14.61 12.78
N HIS A 120 3.56 -15.40 12.64
CA HIS A 120 2.87 -15.67 11.38
C HIS A 120 2.44 -14.40 10.63
N GLU A 121 1.83 -13.47 11.36
CA GLU A 121 1.35 -12.21 10.76
C GLU A 121 2.50 -11.34 10.24
N HIS A 122 3.67 -11.41 10.87
CA HIS A 122 4.87 -10.71 10.39
C HIS A 122 5.35 -11.30 9.05
N ALA A 123 5.41 -12.63 8.93
CA ALA A 123 5.81 -13.30 7.70
C ALA A 123 4.87 -12.93 6.53
N LYS A 124 3.54 -12.99 6.76
CA LYS A 124 2.53 -12.56 5.78
C LYS A 124 2.71 -11.12 5.33
N GLN A 125 2.93 -10.20 6.28
CA GLN A 125 3.13 -8.77 6.00
C GLN A 125 4.37 -8.57 5.14
N VAL A 126 5.48 -9.23 5.45
CA VAL A 126 6.72 -9.18 4.66
C VAL A 126 6.47 -9.68 3.24
N VAL A 127 5.83 -10.85 3.06
CA VAL A 127 5.54 -11.39 1.72
C VAL A 127 4.66 -10.44 0.92
N SER A 128 3.60 -9.88 1.52
CA SER A 128 2.72 -8.92 0.86
C SER A 128 3.46 -7.62 0.47
N ALA A 129 4.33 -7.09 1.34
CA ALA A 129 5.13 -5.90 1.05
C ALA A 129 6.12 -6.14 -0.10
N LEU A 130 6.77 -7.30 -0.12
CA LEU A 130 7.68 -7.70 -1.19
C LEU A 130 6.95 -7.87 -2.52
N GLU A 131 5.77 -8.49 -2.51
CA GLU A 131 4.94 -8.65 -3.71
C GLU A 131 4.50 -7.30 -4.27
N GLN A 132 4.07 -6.37 -3.41
CA GLN A 132 3.72 -5.01 -3.81
C GLN A 132 4.92 -4.27 -4.42
N TYR A 133 6.09 -4.39 -3.81
CA TYR A 133 7.32 -3.81 -4.35
C TYR A 133 7.64 -4.38 -5.74
N ARG A 134 7.57 -5.69 -5.92
CA ARG A 134 7.80 -6.35 -7.22
C ARG A 134 6.81 -5.90 -8.27
N SER A 135 5.53 -5.78 -7.92
CA SER A 135 4.49 -5.28 -8.83
C SER A 135 4.82 -3.86 -9.33
N ASN A 136 5.21 -2.97 -8.41
CA ASN A 136 5.58 -1.60 -8.75
C ASN A 136 6.82 -1.52 -9.67
N HIS A 137 7.77 -2.45 -9.52
CA HIS A 137 9.04 -2.48 -10.27
C HIS A 137 9.06 -3.57 -11.36
N ALA A 138 7.91 -4.16 -11.72
CA ALA A 138 7.86 -5.30 -12.65
C ALA A 138 8.42 -4.96 -14.03
N HIS A 139 8.30 -3.69 -14.43
CA HIS A 139 8.79 -3.18 -15.71
C HIS A 139 10.32 -3.14 -15.80
N GLU A 140 11.04 -3.05 -14.68
CA GLU A 140 12.52 -3.02 -14.64
C GLU A 140 13.12 -4.40 -14.92
N TYR A 141 12.40 -5.49 -14.58
CA TYR A 141 12.90 -6.86 -14.62
C TYR A 141 12.16 -7.76 -15.61
N ARG A 142 11.75 -7.24 -16.78
CA ARG A 142 11.04 -8.04 -17.80
C ARG A 142 11.82 -9.26 -18.29
N GLY A 143 13.15 -9.21 -18.27
CA GLY A 143 14.02 -10.30 -18.70
C GLY A 143 14.17 -11.45 -17.68
N VAL A 144 13.63 -11.29 -16.46
CA VAL A 144 13.77 -12.28 -15.39
C VAL A 144 12.39 -12.88 -15.09
N PRO A 145 12.07 -14.08 -15.60
CA PRO A 145 10.73 -14.66 -15.44
C PRO A 145 10.39 -14.91 -13.97
N GLU A 146 11.37 -15.29 -13.14
CA GLU A 146 11.18 -15.47 -11.71
C GLU A 146 10.72 -14.19 -10.99
N ALA A 147 11.12 -13.02 -11.49
CA ALA A 147 10.73 -11.74 -10.93
C ALA A 147 9.30 -11.34 -11.33
N GLN A 148 8.66 -12.04 -12.27
CA GLN A 148 7.29 -11.78 -12.73
C GLN A 148 6.24 -12.72 -12.11
N VAL A 149 6.66 -13.86 -11.55
CA VAL A 149 5.74 -14.84 -10.93
C VAL A 149 5.36 -14.40 -9.52
N ASN A 150 4.08 -14.46 -9.14
CA ASN A 150 3.64 -14.10 -7.79
C ASN A 150 4.38 -14.92 -6.72
N LEU A 151 4.87 -14.28 -5.65
CA LEU A 151 5.59 -14.96 -4.56
C LEU A 151 4.76 -16.10 -3.94
N ARG A 152 3.45 -15.90 -3.77
CA ARG A 152 2.56 -16.92 -3.18
C ARG A 152 2.26 -18.09 -4.10
N SER A 153 2.63 -18.01 -5.38
CA SER A 153 2.56 -19.17 -6.28
C SER A 153 3.66 -20.20 -5.98
N ASP A 154 4.76 -19.79 -5.34
CA ASP A 154 5.82 -20.71 -4.90
C ASP A 154 5.35 -21.52 -3.67
N SER A 155 5.35 -22.85 -3.80
CA SER A 155 4.89 -23.76 -2.74
C SER A 155 5.73 -23.66 -1.47
N ARG A 156 7.02 -23.31 -1.57
CA ARG A 156 7.92 -23.18 -0.42
C ARG A 156 7.54 -21.99 0.44
N ILE A 157 7.16 -20.88 -0.18
CA ILE A 157 6.70 -19.67 0.55
C ILE A 157 5.40 -19.97 1.30
N ARG A 158 4.45 -20.66 0.65
CA ARG A 158 3.20 -21.08 1.30
C ARG A 158 3.43 -22.05 2.46
N LEU A 159 4.38 -22.98 2.31
CA LEU A 159 4.76 -23.91 3.36
C LEU A 159 5.36 -23.16 4.55
N LEU A 160 6.24 -22.19 4.29
CA LEU A 160 6.83 -21.36 5.33
C LEU A 160 5.76 -20.53 6.06
N GLU A 161 4.91 -19.79 5.34
CA GLU A 161 3.77 -19.06 5.94
C GLU A 161 2.94 -20.00 6.83
N SER A 162 2.68 -21.24 6.38
CA SER A 162 1.92 -22.22 7.17
C SER A 162 2.69 -22.74 8.39
N SER A 163 4.01 -22.90 8.29
CA SER A 163 4.87 -23.32 9.41
C SER A 163 4.98 -22.25 10.50
N PHE A 164 4.91 -20.95 10.15
CA PHE A 164 4.86 -19.88 11.15
C PHE A 164 3.59 -19.96 11.99
N LYS A 165 2.46 -20.32 11.39
CA LYS A 165 1.20 -20.53 12.11
C LYS A 165 1.30 -21.66 13.15
N ALA A 166 2.01 -22.74 12.81
CA ALA A 166 2.16 -23.89 13.72
C ALA A 166 3.11 -23.61 14.90
N ASN A 167 4.05 -22.67 14.73
CA ASN A 167 5.00 -22.29 15.78
C ASN A 167 4.50 -21.15 16.68
N GLU A 168 3.32 -20.59 16.38
CA GLU A 168 2.70 -19.60 17.24
C GLU A 168 2.19 -20.33 18.49
N PRO A 169 2.68 -19.98 19.70
CA PRO A 169 2.20 -20.61 20.91
C PRO A 169 0.69 -20.39 20.97
N GLU A 170 -0.06 -21.49 20.95
CA GLU A 170 -1.49 -21.45 21.16
C GLU A 170 -1.71 -20.74 22.49
N TYR A 171 -2.28 -19.54 22.44
CA TYR A 171 -2.58 -18.78 23.64
C TYR A 171 -3.47 -19.68 24.49
N GLN A 172 -2.92 -20.26 25.56
CA GLN A 172 -3.74 -20.95 26.54
C GLN A 172 -4.64 -19.89 27.15
N GLU A 173 -5.90 -19.93 26.73
CA GLU A 173 -7.03 -19.16 27.23
C GLU A 173 -7.19 -19.51 28.72
N GLY A 174 -6.39 -18.86 29.56
CA GLY A 174 -6.25 -19.20 30.98
C GLY A 174 -5.17 -18.43 31.72
N SER A 175 -4.21 -17.80 31.01
CA SER A 175 -3.16 -16.97 31.61
C SER A 175 -3.23 -15.52 31.12
N CYS A 176 -4.41 -14.90 31.15
CA CYS A 176 -4.49 -13.44 31.20
C CYS A 176 -4.81 -13.06 32.65
N PRO A 177 -3.93 -12.37 33.39
CA PRO A 177 -4.32 -11.77 34.65
C PRO A 177 -5.39 -10.72 34.33
N GLN A 178 -6.63 -11.04 34.71
CA GLN A 178 -7.85 -10.22 34.59
C GLN A 178 -7.71 -8.80 35.21
N SER A 179 -6.55 -8.43 35.75
CA SER A 179 -6.29 -7.18 36.45
C SER A 179 -5.80 -6.02 35.57
N CYS A 180 -5.51 -6.20 34.28
CA CYS A 180 -4.87 -5.14 33.47
C CYS A 180 -5.81 -4.29 32.59
N TRP A 181 -7.12 -4.57 32.55
CA TRP A 181 -8.07 -3.78 31.74
C TRP A 181 -8.86 -2.71 32.51
N ASN A 182 -8.62 -2.55 33.82
CA ASN A 182 -9.17 -1.46 34.62
C ASN A 182 -8.12 -0.40 34.94
N ALA A 183 -7.50 0.19 33.91
CA ALA A 183 -6.84 1.47 34.06
C ALA A 183 -7.87 2.58 33.78
N SER A 184 -8.43 3.05 34.89
CA SER A 184 -9.35 4.16 35.08
C SER A 184 -9.20 5.30 34.07
N TRP A 185 -10.24 5.52 33.25
CA TRP A 185 -10.59 6.85 32.77
C TRP A 185 -11.48 7.48 33.85
N PHE A 186 -10.87 8.26 34.73
CA PHE A 186 -11.52 9.28 35.54
C PHE A 186 -10.60 10.49 35.64
#